data_AF-A0A1C6Z0U3-F1
#
_entry.id   AF-A0A1C6Z0U3-F1
#
_cell.length_a   1.000
_cell.length_b   1.000
_cell.length_c   1.000
_cell.angle_alpha   90.00
_cell.angle_beta   90.00
_cell.angle_gamma   90.00
#
_symmetry.space_group_name_H-M   'P 1'
#
loop_
_entity.id
_entity.type
_entity.pdbx_description
1 polymer ?
#
loop_
_entity_poly.entity_id
_entity_poly.type
_entity_poly.pdbx_seq_one_letter_code
_entity_poly.pdbx_strand_id
1 'polypeptide(L)'
;MGLLQQFDMLSESEKLFVASNPYSAPVIRFSADEATQKTIQIFGHNGHNDMSDAFRHCYFAALLSRDLGYYDALDYLNAHERFPNNPREEKRMDMANNYVGADIGQTQRPNHELAELCLKAAQGGRLVHF
;
A
#
# COMPACT_ATOMS: atom_id res chain seq x y z
N MET A 1 16.43 11.08 -1.07
CA MET A 1 16.67 10.67 -2.47
C MET A 1 15.75 11.46 -3.38
N GLY A 2 16.18 11.78 -4.59
CA GLY A 2 15.32 12.43 -5.59
C GLY A 2 14.38 11.43 -6.30
N LEU A 3 13.35 11.92 -7.00
CA LEU A 3 12.35 11.09 -7.70
C LEU A 3 12.96 10.12 -8.72
N LEU A 4 13.98 10.55 -9.48
CA LEU A 4 14.66 9.71 -10.47
C LEU A 4 15.35 8.49 -9.83
N GLN A 5 16.03 8.70 -8.70
CA GLN A 5 16.67 7.61 -7.96
C GLN A 5 15.66 6.61 -7.41
N GLN A 6 14.45 7.07 -7.06
CA GLN A 6 13.38 6.20 -6.59
C GLN A 6 12.77 5.38 -7.74
N PHE A 7 12.62 6.00 -8.91
CA PHE A 7 12.16 5.30 -10.12
C PHE A 7 13.09 4.15 -10.50
N ASP A 8 14.41 4.33 -10.37
CA ASP A 8 15.39 3.27 -10.68
C ASP A 8 15.30 2.07 -9.73
N MET A 9 14.78 2.26 -8.50
CA MET A 9 14.57 1.21 -7.51
C MET A 9 13.26 0.45 -7.67
N LEU A 10 12.35 0.92 -8.54
CA LEU A 10 11.08 0.25 -8.82
C LEU A 10 11.31 -1.06 -9.59
N SER A 11 10.43 -2.03 -9.39
CA SER A 11 10.34 -3.19 -10.29
C SER A 11 9.96 -2.76 -11.71
N GLU A 12 10.23 -3.61 -12.70
CA GLU A 12 9.87 -3.32 -14.10
C GLU A 12 8.36 -3.09 -14.28
N SER A 13 7.52 -3.81 -13.54
CA SER A 13 6.06 -3.62 -13.55
C SER A 13 5.65 -2.25 -12.98
N GLU A 14 6.29 -1.81 -11.90
CA GLU A 14 6.04 -0.49 -11.32
C GLU A 14 6.57 0.64 -12.21
N LYS A 15 7.73 0.47 -12.86
CA LYS A 15 8.26 1.42 -13.84
C LYS A 15 7.29 1.62 -15.01
N LEU A 16 6.70 0.55 -15.53
CA LEU A 16 5.69 0.63 -16.60
C LEU A 16 4.47 1.45 -16.18
N PHE A 17 3.99 1.26 -14.96
CA PHE A 17 2.89 2.05 -14.42
C PHE A 17 3.26 3.53 -14.28
N VAL A 18 4.39 3.82 -13.62
CA VAL A 18 4.83 5.21 -13.36
C VAL A 18 5.17 5.94 -14.67
N ALA A 19 5.75 5.26 -15.66
CA ALA A 19 6.00 5.85 -16.98
C ALA A 19 4.70 6.23 -17.71
N SER A 20 3.63 5.45 -17.52
CA SER A 20 2.31 5.71 -18.10
C SER A 20 1.53 6.77 -17.31
N ASN A 21 1.80 6.88 -16.00
CA ASN A 21 1.15 7.80 -15.06
C ASN A 21 2.17 8.61 -14.23
N PRO A 22 2.97 9.51 -14.84
CA PRO A 22 4.09 10.16 -14.13
C PRO A 22 3.67 10.99 -12.90
N TYR A 23 2.43 11.50 -12.87
CA TYR A 23 1.88 12.24 -11.73
C TYR A 23 1.71 11.37 -10.47
N SER A 24 1.66 10.05 -10.62
CA SER A 24 1.48 9.12 -9.51
C SER A 24 2.74 8.94 -8.66
N ALA A 25 3.93 9.17 -9.23
CA ALA A 25 5.21 8.98 -8.55
C ALA A 25 5.32 9.70 -7.18
N PRO A 26 5.06 11.03 -7.08
CA PRO A 26 5.10 11.69 -5.78
C PRO A 26 4.04 11.16 -4.82
N VAL A 27 2.83 10.83 -5.29
CA VAL A 27 1.73 10.31 -4.47
C VAL A 27 2.10 8.96 -3.88
N ILE A 28 2.61 8.04 -4.69
CA ILE A 28 3.09 6.72 -4.29
C ILE A 28 4.18 6.87 -3.23
N ARG A 29 5.17 7.73 -3.48
CA ARG A 29 6.27 7.94 -2.55
C ARG A 29 5.80 8.45 -1.19
N PHE A 30 5.02 9.52 -1.16
CA PHE A 30 4.53 10.09 0.09
C PHE A 30 3.59 9.14 0.83
N SER A 31 2.77 8.38 0.11
CA SER A 31 1.87 7.39 0.71
C SER A 31 2.64 6.24 1.35
N ALA A 32 3.71 5.75 0.72
CA ALA A 32 4.55 4.69 1.29
C ALA A 32 5.29 5.17 2.56
N ASP A 33 5.83 6.40 2.53
CA ASP A 33 6.49 7.01 3.69
C ASP A 33 5.49 7.24 4.85
N GLU A 34 4.28 7.71 4.56
CA GLU A 34 3.20 7.91 5.53
C GLU A 34 2.73 6.57 6.13
N ALA A 35 2.50 5.54 5.30
CA ALA A 35 2.05 4.24 5.77
C ALA A 35 3.09 3.58 6.68
N THR A 36 4.38 3.66 6.32
CA THR A 36 5.48 3.13 7.14
C THR A 36 5.58 3.85 8.48
N GLN A 37 5.55 5.19 8.48
CA GLN A 37 5.60 5.98 9.71
C GLN A 37 4.41 5.70 10.63
N LYS A 38 3.20 5.62 10.06
CA LYS A 38 1.99 5.30 10.82
C LYS A 38 2.02 3.90 11.42
N THR A 39 2.56 2.93 10.67
CA THR A 39 2.74 1.54 11.15
C THR A 39 3.65 1.51 12.36
N ILE A 40 4.83 2.14 12.27
CA ILE A 40 5.77 2.24 13.40
C ILE A 40 5.14 2.98 14.58
N GLN A 41 4.37 4.03 14.34
CA GLN A 41 3.68 4.78 15.40
C GLN A 41 2.67 3.91 16.17
N ILE A 42 1.93 3.04 15.48
CA ILE A 42 0.86 2.22 16.08
C ILE A 42 1.42 0.95 16.72
N PHE A 43 2.32 0.25 16.03
CA PHE A 43 2.79 -1.07 16.42
C PHE A 43 4.17 -1.05 17.10
N GLY A 44 4.87 0.08 17.07
CA GLY A 44 6.25 0.21 17.58
C GLY A 44 7.31 -0.43 16.68
N HIS A 45 6.91 -1.07 15.58
CA HIS A 45 7.79 -1.73 14.61
C HIS A 45 7.11 -1.78 13.24
N ASN A 46 7.87 -2.23 12.23
CA ASN A 46 7.41 -2.44 10.87
C ASN A 46 7.79 -3.86 10.43
N GLY A 47 6.93 -4.82 10.75
CA GLY A 47 7.17 -6.24 10.57
C GLY A 47 7.00 -6.73 9.13
N HIS A 48 7.20 -8.04 8.99
CA HIS A 48 7.05 -8.81 7.75
C HIS A 48 6.04 -9.93 8.00
N ASN A 49 5.00 -9.99 7.18
CA ASN A 49 3.85 -10.90 7.26
C ASN A 49 2.97 -10.81 8.53
N ASP A 50 3.33 -9.98 9.51
CA ASP A 50 2.55 -9.82 10.73
C ASP A 50 1.41 -8.80 10.60
N MET A 51 0.71 -8.55 11.70
CA MET A 51 -0.41 -7.62 11.74
C MET A 51 0.00 -6.17 11.38
N SER A 52 1.24 -5.76 11.69
CA SER A 52 1.75 -4.44 11.34
C SER A 52 1.96 -4.32 9.83
N ASP A 53 2.40 -5.40 9.19
CA ASP A 53 2.54 -5.49 7.74
C ASP A 53 1.18 -5.43 7.04
N ALA A 54 0.23 -6.24 7.50
CA ALA A 54 -1.12 -6.24 6.98
C ALA A 54 -1.78 -4.85 7.07
N PHE A 55 -1.58 -4.17 8.20
CA PHE A 55 -1.99 -2.78 8.38
C PHE A 55 -1.31 -1.84 7.38
N ARG A 56 0.02 -1.96 7.20
CA ARG A 56 0.80 -1.13 6.26
C ARG A 56 0.25 -1.24 4.84
N HIS A 57 0.00 -2.46 4.36
CA HIS A 57 -0.58 -2.71 3.04
C HIS A 57 -1.97 -2.10 2.90
N CYS A 58 -2.85 -2.33 3.87
CA CYS A 58 -4.19 -1.72 3.86
C CYS A 58 -4.11 -0.19 3.82
N TYR A 59 -3.30 0.42 4.68
CA TYR A 59 -3.26 1.88 4.79
C TYR A 59 -2.60 2.52 3.58
N PHE A 60 -1.52 1.93 3.06
CA PHE A 60 -0.90 2.36 1.81
C PHE A 60 -1.90 2.33 0.65
N ALA A 61 -2.61 1.22 0.47
CA ALA A 61 -3.61 1.09 -0.58
C ALA A 61 -4.79 2.07 -0.41
N ALA A 62 -5.20 2.37 0.82
CA ALA A 62 -6.23 3.37 1.10
C ALA A 62 -5.80 4.78 0.68
N LEU A 63 -4.56 5.16 0.95
CA LEU A 63 -3.99 6.46 0.52
C LEU A 63 -3.95 6.55 -1.01
N LEU A 64 -3.43 5.52 -1.68
CA LEU A 64 -3.40 5.48 -3.15
C LEU A 64 -4.80 5.56 -3.75
N SER A 65 -5.75 4.77 -3.26
CA SER A 65 -7.11 4.78 -3.81
C SER A 65 -7.82 6.11 -3.58
N ARG A 66 -7.52 6.82 -2.49
CA ARG A 66 -8.07 8.15 -2.27
C ARG A 66 -7.50 9.15 -3.28
N ASP A 67 -6.17 9.16 -3.45
CA ASP A 67 -5.45 10.25 -4.12
C ASP A 67 -5.25 10.03 -5.63
N LEU A 68 -5.20 8.77 -6.07
CA LEU A 68 -5.09 8.38 -7.49
C LEU A 68 -6.42 7.87 -8.06
N GLY A 69 -7.37 7.51 -7.18
CA GLY A 69 -8.58 6.79 -7.57
C GLY A 69 -8.40 5.28 -7.52
N TYR A 70 -9.53 4.58 -7.36
CA TYR A 70 -9.55 3.14 -7.07
C TYR A 70 -8.87 2.27 -8.13
N TYR A 71 -9.11 2.54 -9.42
CA TYR A 71 -8.57 1.73 -10.51
C TYR A 71 -7.05 1.90 -10.67
N ASP A 72 -6.57 3.14 -10.72
CA ASP A 72 -5.13 3.43 -10.80
C ASP A 72 -4.37 2.86 -9.60
N ALA A 73 -4.96 2.97 -8.40
CA ALA A 73 -4.38 2.39 -7.19
C ALA A 73 -4.26 0.87 -7.31
N LEU A 74 -5.33 0.17 -7.73
CA LEU A 74 -5.27 -1.27 -7.91
C LEU A 74 -4.30 -1.69 -9.02
N ASP A 75 -4.21 -0.95 -10.12
CA ASP A 75 -3.25 -1.25 -11.17
C ASP A 75 -1.80 -1.13 -10.67
N TYR A 76 -1.49 -0.08 -9.91
CA TYR A 76 -0.18 0.06 -9.26
C TYR A 76 0.08 -1.04 -8.22
N LEU A 77 -0.87 -1.32 -7.32
CA LEU A 77 -0.71 -2.35 -6.29
C LEU A 77 -0.54 -3.75 -6.92
N ASN A 78 -1.29 -4.06 -7.98
CA ASN A 78 -1.09 -5.28 -8.77
C ASN A 78 0.31 -5.34 -9.38
N ALA A 79 0.83 -4.22 -9.89
CA ALA A 79 2.19 -4.13 -10.42
C ALA A 79 3.25 -4.27 -9.31
N HIS A 80 3.01 -3.68 -8.15
CA HIS A 80 3.86 -3.77 -6.95
C HIS A 80 4.03 -5.22 -6.50
N GLU A 81 2.96 -6.02 -6.49
CA GLU A 81 3.01 -7.44 -6.10
C GLU A 81 3.53 -8.39 -7.21
N ARG A 82 3.92 -7.88 -8.39
CA ARG A 82 4.37 -8.66 -9.55
C ARG A 82 5.88 -8.59 -9.78
N PHE A 83 6.67 -8.90 -8.74
CA PHE A 83 8.11 -9.05 -8.86
C PHE A 83 8.58 -10.52 -8.92
N PRO A 84 9.75 -10.80 -9.51
CA PRO A 84 10.31 -12.16 -9.57
C PRO A 84 10.50 -12.76 -8.18
N ASN A 85 10.15 -14.03 -8.01
CA ASN A 85 10.28 -14.79 -6.76
C ASN A 85 9.41 -14.30 -5.59
N ASN A 86 8.37 -13.50 -5.81
CA ASN A 86 7.38 -13.18 -4.77
C ASN A 86 6.71 -14.47 -4.26
N PRO A 87 6.86 -14.86 -2.97
CA PRO A 87 6.24 -16.05 -2.42
C PRO A 87 4.72 -16.02 -2.57
N ARG A 88 4.13 -17.15 -3.00
CA ARG A 88 2.70 -17.21 -3.34
C ARG A 88 1.78 -16.81 -2.18
N GLU A 89 2.11 -17.21 -0.95
CA GLU A 89 1.28 -16.91 0.22
C GLU A 89 1.43 -15.45 0.68
N GLU A 90 2.64 -14.88 0.61
CA GLU A 90 2.88 -13.46 0.90
C GLU A 90 2.12 -12.58 -0.10
N LYS A 91 2.31 -12.83 -1.40
CA LYS A 91 1.53 -12.18 -2.47
C LYS A 91 0.03 -12.24 -2.24
N ARG A 92 -0.49 -13.37 -1.77
CA ARG A 92 -1.93 -13.53 -1.51
C ARG A 92 -2.38 -12.66 -0.35
N MET A 93 -1.58 -12.60 0.71
CA MET A 93 -1.81 -11.77 1.90
C MET A 93 -1.77 -10.28 1.53
N ASP A 94 -0.70 -9.84 0.86
CA ASP A 94 -0.51 -8.45 0.44
C ASP A 94 -1.63 -8.00 -0.49
N MET A 95 -1.95 -8.80 -1.51
CA MET A 95 -3.07 -8.51 -2.42
C MET A 95 -4.41 -8.41 -1.67
N ALA A 96 -4.71 -9.32 -0.74
CA ALA A 96 -5.96 -9.27 0.02
C ALA A 96 -6.06 -7.99 0.86
N ASN A 97 -4.97 -7.60 1.53
CA ASN A 97 -4.90 -6.40 2.35
C ASN A 97 -4.96 -5.12 1.50
N ASN A 98 -4.28 -5.12 0.35
CA ASN A 98 -4.32 -4.06 -0.65
C ASN A 98 -5.77 -3.82 -1.15
N TYR A 99 -6.54 -4.88 -1.43
CA TYR A 99 -7.94 -4.75 -1.85
C TYR A 99 -8.83 -4.13 -0.77
N VAL A 100 -8.67 -4.55 0.50
CA VAL A 100 -9.42 -3.96 1.63
C VAL A 100 -9.06 -2.49 1.79
N GLY A 101 -7.78 -2.15 1.70
CA GLY A 101 -7.30 -0.78 1.75
C GLY A 101 -7.87 0.09 0.62
N ALA A 102 -7.80 -0.38 -0.62
CA ALA A 102 -8.35 0.34 -1.77
C ALA A 102 -9.86 0.60 -1.61
N ASP A 103 -10.63 -0.38 -1.13
CA ASP A 103 -12.06 -0.21 -0.82
C ASP A 103 -12.29 0.89 0.25
N ILE A 104 -11.50 0.89 1.32
CA ILE A 104 -11.53 1.91 2.38
C ILE A 104 -11.17 3.30 1.81
N GLY A 105 -10.21 3.41 0.89
CA GLY A 105 -9.78 4.67 0.28
C GLY A 105 -10.88 5.39 -0.49
N GLN A 106 -11.87 4.65 -1.03
CA GLN A 106 -13.04 5.23 -1.69
C GLN A 106 -13.92 6.06 -0.76
N THR A 107 -13.78 5.92 0.56
CA THR A 107 -14.49 6.77 1.53
C THR A 107 -14.03 8.23 1.52
N GLN A 108 -12.90 8.53 0.86
CA GLN A 108 -12.36 9.89 0.70
C GLN A 108 -12.10 10.60 2.04
N ARG A 109 -11.77 9.82 3.07
CA ARG A 109 -11.50 10.31 4.42
C ARG A 109 -10.06 10.81 4.57
N PRO A 110 -9.80 11.70 5.54
CA PRO A 110 -8.44 12.13 5.86
C PRO A 110 -7.57 10.98 6.39
N ASN A 111 -6.25 11.14 6.33
CA ASN A 111 -5.24 10.14 6.70
C ASN A 111 -5.53 9.41 8.03
N HIS A 112 -5.80 10.16 9.10
CA HIS A 112 -6.02 9.58 10.43
C HIS A 112 -7.25 8.65 10.47
N GLU A 113 -8.32 8.99 9.77
CA GLU A 113 -9.52 8.15 9.68
C GLU A 113 -9.30 6.91 8.80
N LEU A 114 -8.57 7.04 7.69
CA LEU A 114 -8.20 5.88 6.87
C LEU A 114 -7.32 4.89 7.65
N ALA A 115 -6.35 5.41 8.41
CA ALA A 115 -5.53 4.60 9.31
C ALA A 115 -6.40 3.90 10.37
N GLU A 116 -7.34 4.62 11.02
CA GLU A 116 -8.26 4.02 11.98
C GLU A 116 -9.14 2.91 11.38
N LEU A 117 -9.62 3.09 10.14
CA LEU A 117 -10.41 2.09 9.44
C LEU A 117 -9.60 0.83 9.12
N CYS A 118 -8.35 0.99 8.65
CA CYS A 118 -7.45 -0.14 8.43
C CYS A 118 -7.05 -0.83 9.74
N LEU A 119 -6.85 -0.09 10.83
CA LEU A 119 -6.56 -0.68 12.14
C LEU A 119 -7.76 -1.48 12.67
N LYS A 120 -8.99 -0.95 12.53
CA LYS A 120 -10.22 -1.68 12.86
C LYS A 120 -10.38 -2.93 12.00
N ALA A 121 -10.03 -2.88 10.71
CA ALA A 121 -10.05 -4.04 9.83
C ALA A 121 -9.04 -5.11 10.29
N ALA A 122 -7.84 -4.70 10.70
CA ALA A 122 -6.81 -5.59 11.25
C ALA A 122 -7.30 -6.27 12.54
N GLN A 123 -7.75 -5.47 13.51
CA GLN A 123 -8.24 -5.95 14.82
C GLN A 123 -9.50 -6.82 14.70
N GLY A 124 -10.33 -6.57 13.69
CA GLY A 124 -11.53 -7.34 13.39
C GLY A 124 -11.31 -8.61 12.57
N GLY A 125 -10.06 -8.95 12.24
CA GLY A 125 -9.72 -10.15 11.45
C GLY A 125 -10.12 -10.07 9.97
N ARG A 126 -10.35 -8.87 9.43
CA ARG A 126 -10.63 -8.66 8.00
C ARG A 126 -9.35 -8.63 7.15
N LEU A 127 -8.21 -8.36 7.78
CA LEU A 127 -6.89 -8.41 7.13
C LEU A 127 -6.24 -9.79 7.34
N VAL A 128 -5.44 -10.21 6.37
CA VAL A 128 -4.69 -11.48 6.40
C VAL A 128 -3.27 -11.19 6.92
N HIS A 129 -2.75 -12.05 7.78
CA HIS A 129 -1.36 -12.03 8.27
C HIS A 129 -1.01 -13.43 8.81
N PHE A 130 0.27 -13.76 9.00
CA PHE A 130 0.71 -15.06 9.54
C PHE A 130 2.10 -15.01 10.19
#